data_AF-A0A4Y2IRV9-F1
#
_entry.id   AF-A0A4Y2IRV9-F1
#
_cell.length_a   1.000
_cell.length_b   1.000
_cell.length_c   1.000
_cell.angle_alpha   90.00
_cell.angle_beta   90.00
_cell.angle_gamma   90.00
#
_symmetry.space_group_name_H-M   'P 1'
#
loop_
_entity.id
_entity.type
_entity.pdbx_description
1 polymer ?
#
loop_
_entity_poly.entity_id
_entity_poly.type
_entity_poly.pdbx_seq_one_letter_code
_entity_poly.pdbx_strand_id
1 'polypeptide(L)'
;MRSIREPLRKTLGRALLTLEELSTILTEIESVINKRPITYDSDELDEPRAITPSHFLLPGHRNTGFLPEYFLDLFVSASDRVTLSRRKLFQTKLLKQLWVRWKE
;
A
#
# COMPACT_ATOMS: atom_id res chain seq x y z
N MET A 1 -7.80 -16.15 -4.12
CA MET A 1 -7.17 -14.82 -3.90
C MET A 1 -6.98 -14.16 -5.26
N ARG A 2 -7.55 -12.96 -5.50
CA ARG A 2 -7.41 -12.28 -6.80
C ARG A 2 -6.11 -11.47 -6.83
N SER A 3 -5.40 -11.52 -7.96
CA SER A 3 -4.16 -10.74 -8.13
C SER A 3 -4.46 -9.24 -8.26
N ILE A 4 -3.61 -8.40 -7.65
CA ILE A 4 -3.70 -6.92 -7.76
C ILE A 4 -3.21 -6.39 -9.11
N ARG A 5 -2.51 -7.21 -9.91
CA ARG A 5 -1.82 -6.80 -11.14
C ARG A 5 -2.76 -6.09 -12.13
N GLU A 6 -3.93 -6.68 -12.37
CA GLU A 6 -4.88 -6.16 -13.36
C GLU A 6 -5.63 -4.90 -12.87
N PRO A 7 -6.18 -4.86 -11.64
CA PRO A 7 -6.71 -3.63 -11.06
C PRO A 7 -5.69 -2.48 -11.06
N LEU A 8 -4.43 -2.77 -10.71
CA LEU A 8 -3.35 -1.78 -10.69
C LEU A 8 -3.12 -1.19 -12.08
N ARG A 9 -2.96 -2.06 -13.09
CA ARG A 9 -2.77 -1.66 -14.48
C ARG A 9 -3.92 -0.80 -15.00
N LYS A 10 -5.18 -1.20 -14.73
CA LYS A 10 -6.38 -0.47 -15.18
C LYS A 10 -6.55 0.87 -14.46
N THR A 11 -6.15 0.96 -13.20
CA THR A 11 -6.31 2.19 -12.39
C THR A 11 -5.21 3.20 -12.64
N LEU A 12 -3.96 2.76 -12.70
CA LEU A 12 -2.86 3.66 -13.00
C LEU A 12 -2.86 4.06 -14.47
N GLY A 13 -3.11 3.14 -15.41
CA GLY A 13 -3.37 3.45 -16.82
C GLY A 13 -2.47 4.54 -17.41
N ARG A 14 -3.04 5.73 -17.65
CA ARG A 14 -2.36 6.95 -18.15
C ARG A 14 -2.28 8.07 -17.10
N ALA A 15 -2.38 7.75 -15.81
CA ALA A 15 -2.26 8.71 -14.73
C ALA A 15 -0.85 9.31 -14.73
N LEU A 16 -0.78 10.64 -14.70
CA LEU A 16 0.47 11.38 -14.59
C LEU A 16 0.86 11.50 -13.12
N LEU A 17 1.73 10.59 -12.67
CA LEU A 17 2.25 10.53 -11.31
C LEU A 17 3.76 10.85 -11.35
N THR A 18 4.24 11.59 -10.36
CA THR A 18 5.68 11.67 -10.12
C THR A 18 6.17 10.36 -9.50
N LEU A 19 7.49 10.18 -9.46
CA LEU A 19 8.09 9.03 -8.78
C LEU A 19 7.63 8.95 -7.31
N GLU A 20 7.64 10.07 -6.60
CA GLU A 20 7.24 10.16 -5.19
C GLU A 20 5.80 9.68 -4.96
N GLU A 21 4.88 10.07 -5.84
CA GLU A 21 3.47 9.72 -5.69
C GLU A 21 3.18 8.29 -6.11
N LEU A 22 3.85 7.80 -7.15
CA LEU A 22 3.76 6.40 -7.54
C LEU A 22 4.28 5.52 -6.40
N SER A 23 5.44 5.85 -5.84
CA SER A 23 6.02 5.14 -4.71
C SER A 23 5.09 5.18 -3.50
N THR A 24 4.50 6.35 -3.19
CA THR A 24 3.53 6.47 -2.09
C THR A 24 2.31 5.56 -2.31
N ILE A 25 1.72 5.57 -3.51
CA ILE A 25 0.58 4.70 -3.85
C ILE A 25 0.95 3.22 -3.72
N LEU A 26 2.10 2.81 -4.24
CA LEU A 26 2.55 1.42 -4.19
C LEU A 26 2.81 0.96 -2.74
N THR A 27 3.41 1.81 -1.91
CA THR A 27 3.62 1.52 -0.48
C THR A 27 2.29 1.35 0.26
N GLU A 28 1.29 2.19 -0.02
CA GLU A 28 -0.05 2.02 0.56
C GLU A 28 -0.67 0.68 0.13
N ILE A 29 -0.53 0.31 -1.15
CA ILE A 29 -1.05 -0.97 -1.68
C ILE A 29 -0.35 -2.16 -1.05
N GLU A 30 0.98 -2.13 -0.98
CA GLU A 30 1.79 -3.15 -0.36
C GLU A 30 1.40 -3.35 1.10
N SER A 31 1.23 -2.27 1.87
CA SER A 31 0.81 -2.35 3.27
C SER A 31 -0.52 -3.09 3.42
N VAL A 32 -1.48 -2.84 2.53
CA VAL A 32 -2.78 -3.53 2.54
C VAL A 32 -2.63 -5.01 2.18
N ILE A 33 -1.84 -5.35 1.16
CA ILE A 33 -1.63 -6.74 0.74
C ILE A 33 -0.92 -7.52 1.85
N ASN A 34 0.15 -6.95 2.40
CA ASN A 34 1.00 -7.61 3.40
C ASN A 34 0.32 -7.79 4.76
N LYS A 35 -0.74 -7.01 5.05
CA LYS A 35 -1.58 -7.13 6.26
C LYS A 35 -2.80 -8.03 6.09
N ARG A 36 -3.11 -8.51 4.87
CA ARG A 36 -4.25 -9.41 4.68
C ARG A 36 -3.97 -10.78 5.31
N PRO A 37 -4.93 -11.37 6.04
CA PRO A 37 -4.79 -12.72 6.56
C PRO A 37 -4.71 -13.73 5.40
N ILE A 38 -3.72 -14.63 5.47
CA ILE A 38 -3.61 -15.83 4.63
C ILE A 38 -4.37 -16.97 5.30
N THR A 39 -4.06 -17.20 6.57
CA THR A 39 -4.70 -18.19 7.44
C THR A 39 -4.74 -17.65 8.86
N TYR A 40 -5.52 -18.30 9.71
CA TYR A 40 -5.53 -18.05 11.13
C TYR A 40 -4.79 -19.18 11.83
N ASP A 41 -4.04 -18.83 12.87
CA ASP A 41 -3.46 -19.81 13.78
C ASP A 41 -4.58 -20.36 14.67
N SER A 42 -4.77 -21.69 14.65
CA SER A 42 -5.84 -22.38 15.36
C SER A 42 -5.48 -22.74 16.81
N ASP A 43 -4.21 -22.57 17.20
CA ASP A 43 -3.70 -23.04 18.50
C ASP A 43 -3.91 -22.03 19.64
N GLU A 44 -4.29 -20.77 19.35
CA GLU A 44 -4.67 -19.79 20.37
C GLU A 44 -6.17 -19.90 20.70
N LEU A 45 -6.47 -20.56 21.83
CA LEU A 45 -7.82 -20.90 22.32
C LEU A 45 -8.77 -19.72 22.58
N ASP A 46 -8.28 -18.47 22.59
CA ASP A 46 -9.06 -17.28 22.97
C ASP A 46 -9.24 -16.26 21.83
N GLU A 47 -8.21 -16.07 20.97
CA GLU A 47 -8.29 -15.22 19.78
C GLU A 47 -7.41 -15.78 18.65
N PRO A 48 -7.97 -16.28 17.54
CA PRO A 48 -7.16 -16.81 16.45
C PRO A 48 -6.34 -15.70 15.78
N ARG A 49 -5.01 -15.76 15.93
CA ARG A 49 -4.10 -14.77 15.34
C ARG A 49 -4.00 -14.96 13.83
N ALA A 50 -4.24 -13.88 13.08
CA ALA A 50 -4.07 -13.86 11.63
C ALA A 50 -2.59 -13.96 11.22
N ILE A 51 -2.24 -15.02 10.48
CA ILE A 51 -0.97 -15.14 9.76
C ILE A 51 -1.10 -14.38 8.44
N THR A 52 -0.32 -13.32 8.30
CA THR A 52 -0.31 -12.42 7.13
C THR A 52 1.03 -12.55 6.36
N PRO A 53 1.11 -12.14 5.08
CA PRO A 53 2.36 -12.18 4.33
C PRO A 53 3.52 -11.43 5.01
N SER A 54 3.23 -10.32 5.72
CA SER A 54 4.25 -9.56 6.44
C SER A 54 5.03 -10.38 7.47
N HIS A 55 4.43 -11.43 8.05
CA HIS A 55 5.11 -12.31 9.01
C HIS A 55 6.28 -13.08 8.37
N PHE A 56 6.23 -13.34 7.06
CA PHE A 56 7.29 -14.02 6.32
C PHE A 56 8.35 -13.05 5.77
N LEU A 57 7.94 -11.83 5.42
CA LEU A 57 8.84 -10.82 4.86
C LEU A 57 9.77 -10.21 5.90
N LEU A 58 9.30 -10.04 7.14
CA LEU A 58 10.08 -9.46 8.24
C LEU A 58 9.88 -10.30 9.52
N PRO A 59 10.53 -11.47 9.63
CA PRO A 59 10.41 -12.32 10.81
C PRO A 59 10.75 -11.53 12.08
N GLY A 60 9.85 -11.56 13.08
CA GLY A 60 10.05 -10.90 14.37
C GLY A 60 9.75 -9.39 14.43
N HIS A 61 9.52 -8.71 13.29
CA HIS A 61 9.19 -7.28 13.29
C HIS A 61 7.67 -7.06 13.15
N ARG A 62 7.07 -6.41 14.14
CA ARG A 62 5.64 -6.04 14.14
C ARG A 62 5.40 -4.86 13.20
N ASN A 63 5.39 -5.06 11.87
CA ASN A 63 5.02 -4.03 10.87
C ASN A 63 5.50 -2.61 11.25
N THR A 64 6.72 -2.48 11.78
CA THR A 64 7.30 -1.20 12.16
C THR A 64 7.66 -0.55 10.85
N GLY A 65 7.00 0.56 10.51
CA GLY A 65 7.05 1.20 9.19
C GLY A 65 8.48 1.41 8.69
N PHE A 66 9.01 0.40 8.01
CA PHE A 66 10.33 0.43 7.41
C PHE A 66 10.23 1.37 6.22
N LEU A 67 10.96 2.47 6.29
CA LEU A 67 11.12 3.40 5.20
C LEU A 67 12.47 3.07 4.54
N PRO A 68 12.49 2.50 3.33
CA PRO A 68 13.74 2.24 2.64
C PRO A 68 14.55 3.54 2.44
N GLU A 69 15.87 3.46 2.54
CA GLU A 69 16.75 4.63 2.51
C GLU A 69 16.58 5.49 1.24
N TYR A 70 16.28 4.87 0.10
CA TYR A 70 15.99 5.57 -1.16
C TYR A 70 14.74 6.47 -1.11
N PHE A 71 13.85 6.29 -0.13
CA PHE A 71 12.73 7.20 0.07
C PHE A 71 13.13 8.50 0.75
N LEU A 72 14.27 8.56 1.45
CA LEU A 72 14.72 9.80 2.10
C LEU A 72 14.98 10.89 1.06
N ASP A 73 15.52 10.53 -0.10
CA ASP A 73 15.78 11.43 -1.23
C ASP A 73 14.50 11.99 -1.87
N LEU A 74 13.38 11.27 -1.72
CA LEU A 74 12.05 11.67 -2.24
C LEU A 74 11.37 12.76 -1.39
N PHE A 75 11.85 13.04 -0.17
CA PHE A 75 11.22 14.02 0.73
C PHE A 75 11.82 15.44 0.63
N VAL A 76 12.78 15.67 -0.26
CA VAL A 76 13.59 16.90 -0.30
C VAL A 76 12.89 18.09 -0.99
N SER A 77 11.70 17.90 -1.58
CA SER A 77 11.03 18.96 -2.35
C SER A 77 9.97 19.73 -1.57
N ALA A 78 10.21 21.03 -1.32
CA ALA A 78 9.22 21.94 -0.76
C ALA A 78 8.15 22.29 -1.81
N SER A 79 7.00 21.61 -1.77
CA SER A 79 5.82 21.95 -2.58
C SER A 79 4.81 22.80 -1.82
N ASP A 80 4.09 23.65 -2.55
CA ASP A 80 2.98 24.44 -2.03
C ASP A 80 1.87 23.53 -1.45
N ARG A 81 1.31 23.90 -0.28
CA ARG A 81 0.26 23.17 0.43
C ARG A 81 -0.99 22.86 -0.41
N VAL A 82 -1.41 23.80 -1.26
CA VAL A 82 -2.58 23.66 -2.14
C VAL A 82 -2.29 22.60 -3.20
N THR A 83 -1.12 22.64 -3.83
CA THR A 83 -0.68 21.61 -4.77
C THR A 83 -0.61 20.24 -4.11
N LEU A 84 0.04 20.13 -2.94
CA LEU A 84 0.11 18.87 -2.19
C LEU A 84 -1.28 18.31 -1.85
N SER A 85 -2.21 19.17 -1.43
CA SER A 85 -3.59 18.77 -1.12
C SER A 85 -4.32 18.23 -2.35
N ARG A 86 -4.17 18.90 -3.50
CA ARG A 86 -4.76 18.44 -4.78
C ARG A 86 -4.16 17.11 -5.24
N ARG A 87 -2.84 16.96 -5.14
CA ARG A 87 -2.12 15.73 -5.48
C ARG A 87 -2.52 14.58 -4.56
N LYS A 88 -2.63 14.80 -3.25
CA LYS A 88 -3.10 13.78 -2.31
C LYS A 88 -4.53 13.34 -2.61
N LEU A 89 -5.43 14.29 -2.91
CA LEU A 89 -6.81 13.97 -3.31
C LEU A 89 -6.85 13.11 -4.58
N PHE A 90 -5.99 13.41 -5.56
CA PHE A 90 -5.84 12.61 -6.77
C PHE A 90 -5.37 11.18 -6.46
N GLN A 91 -4.33 11.01 -5.64
CA GLN A 91 -3.85 9.68 -5.21
C GLN A 91 -4.95 8.89 -4.49
N THR A 92 -5.68 9.54 -3.57
CA THR A 92 -6.81 8.90 -2.86
C THR A 92 -7.92 8.46 -3.82
N LYS A 93 -8.20 9.24 -4.88
CA LYS A 93 -9.17 8.86 -5.91
C LYS A 93 -8.72 7.59 -6.65
N LEU A 94 -7.44 7.50 -7.04
CA LEU A 94 -6.89 6.32 -7.69
C LEU A 94 -6.99 5.10 -6.79
N LEU A 95 -6.57 5.20 -5.53
CA LEU A 95 -6.67 4.10 -4.57
C LEU A 95 -8.12 3.61 -4.37
N LYS A 96 -9.08 4.53 -4.26
CA LYS A 96 -10.50 4.15 -4.19
C LYS A 96 -10.94 3.36 -5.42
N GLN A 97 -10.58 3.81 -6.62
CA GLN A 97 -10.89 3.09 -7.87
C GLN A 97 -10.21 1.72 -7.95
N LEU A 98 -8.96 1.62 -7.48
CA LEU A 98 -8.24 0.37 -7.38
C LEU A 98 -8.99 -0.64 -6.50
N TRP A 99 -9.42 -0.22 -5.32
CA TRP A 99 -10.05 -1.12 -4.36
C TRP A 99 -11.44 -1.58 -4.78
N VAL A 100 -12.20 -0.74 -5.51
CA VAL A 100 -13.45 -1.17 -6.15
C VAL A 100 -13.16 -2.29 -7.16
N ARG A 101 -12.21 -2.07 -8.07
CA ARG A 101 -11.84 -3.02 -9.13
C ARG A 101 -11.17 -4.30 -8.64
N TRP A 102 -10.56 -4.29 -7.46
CA TRP A 102 -9.96 -5.50 -6.87
C TRP A 102 -10.99 -6.39 -6.17
N LYS A 103 -12.14 -5.83 -5.76
CA LYS A 103 -13.26 -6.59 -5.20
C LYS A 103 -14.11 -7.24 -6.28
N GLU A 104 -14.26 -6.60 -7.44
CA GLU A 104 -14.90 -7.15 -8.65
C GLU A 104 -14.20 -8.40 -9.14
#